data_AF-A0A933H665-F1
#
_entry.id   AF-A0A933H665-F1
#
_cell.length_a   1.000
_cell.length_b   1.000
_cell.length_c   1.000
_cell.angle_alpha   90.00
_cell.angle_beta   90.00
_cell.angle_gamma   90.00
#
_symmetry.space_group_name_H-M   'P 1'
#
loop_
_entity.id
_entity.type
_entity.pdbx_description
1 polymer ?
#
loop_
_entity_poly.entity_id
_entity_poly.type
_entity_poly.pdbx_seq_one_letter_code
_entity_poly.pdbx_strand_id
1 'polypeptide(L)' 'MNAPGDLRSDAPHFARDRRSGQYYRDTFSVVTKTGGDFLFVKSFNEWIEGTEIEPGRSYGDLYLNLTCELGNRYRGK' A
#
# COMPACT_ATOMS: atom_id res chain seq x y z
N MET A 1 34.07 -3.15 22.21
CA MET A 1 33.37 -3.72 21.04
C MET A 1 32.81 -2.54 20.25
N ASN A 2 33.28 -2.32 19.02
CA ASN A 2 32.71 -1.31 18.14
C ASN A 2 31.54 -1.95 17.40
N ALA A 3 30.35 -1.34 17.46
CA ALA A 3 29.24 -1.77 16.61
C ALA A 3 29.62 -1.52 15.14
N PRO A 4 29.26 -2.43 14.21
CA PRO A 4 29.43 -2.15 12.79
C PRO A 4 28.66 -0.87 12.44
N GLY A 5 29.25 -0.05 11.55
CA GLY A 5 28.63 1.19 11.08
C GLY A 5 27.25 0.92 10.46
N ASP A 6 26.37 1.93 10.50
CA ASP A 6 25.02 1.81 9.93
C ASP A 6 25.09 1.49 8.42
N LEU A 7 24.56 0.32 8.03
CA LEU A 7 24.53 -0.15 6.64
C LEU A 7 23.24 0.25 5.91
N ARG A 8 22.40 1.10 6.50
CA ARG A 8 21.18 1.60 5.85
C ARG A 8 21.55 2.46 4.62
N SER A 9 20.71 2.37 3.59
CA SER A 9 20.86 3.13 2.35
C SER A 9 20.69 4.64 2.59
N ASP A 10 21.54 5.47 1.97
CA ASP A 10 21.45 6.94 1.97
C ASP A 10 20.30 7.47 1.07
N ALA A 11 19.31 6.64 0.76
CA ALA A 11 18.19 7.03 -0.07
C ALA A 11 17.40 8.19 0.58
N PRO A 12 17.05 9.23 -0.19
CA PRO A 12 16.29 10.34 0.36
C PRO A 12 14.89 9.86 0.78
N HIS A 13 14.39 10.43 1.88
CA HIS A 13 13.00 10.22 2.27
C HIS A 13 12.07 10.71 1.16
N PHE A 14 11.07 9.89 0.82
CA PHE A 14 10.04 10.27 -0.14
C PHE A 14 8.67 9.89 0.40
N ALA A 15 7.67 10.70 0.05
CA ALA A 15 6.27 10.43 0.31
C ALA A 15 5.53 10.36 -1.03
N ARG A 16 4.49 9.53 -1.09
CA ARG A 16 3.55 9.49 -2.21
C ARG A 16 2.19 9.91 -1.71
N ASP A 17 1.62 10.92 -2.35
CA ASP A 17 0.26 11.35 -2.05
C ASP A 17 -0.72 10.22 -2.38
N ARG A 18 -1.58 9.95 -1.40
CA ARG A 18 -2.69 9.00 -1.45
C ARG A 18 -3.75 9.41 -2.49
N ARG A 19 -3.81 10.69 -2.89
CA ARG A 19 -4.70 11.25 -3.92
C ARG A 19 -6.16 10.81 -3.73
N SER A 20 -6.66 10.92 -2.50
CA SER A 20 -8.00 10.47 -2.10
C SER A 20 -8.33 9.03 -2.51
N GLY A 21 -7.33 8.14 -2.47
CA GLY A 21 -7.46 6.74 -2.87
C GLY A 21 -7.09 6.45 -4.31
N GLN A 22 -6.92 7.45 -5.18
CA GLN A 22 -6.54 7.21 -6.58
C GLN A 22 -5.19 6.51 -6.72
N TYR A 23 -4.22 6.86 -5.87
CA TYR A 23 -2.92 6.17 -5.88
C TYR A 23 -3.07 4.67 -5.58
N TYR A 24 -3.93 4.31 -4.62
CA TYR A 24 -4.20 2.91 -4.28
C TYR A 24 -4.94 2.17 -5.41
N ARG A 25 -5.89 2.83 -6.09
CA ARG A 25 -6.57 2.24 -7.27
C ARG A 25 -5.61 1.99 -8.42
N ASP A 26 -4.67 2.90 -8.67
CA ASP A 26 -3.67 2.78 -9.73
C ASP A 26 -2.79 1.54 -9.54
N THR A 27 -2.41 1.20 -8.29
CA THR A 27 -1.58 0.01 -8.03
C THR A 27 -2.28 -1.31 -8.37
N PHE A 28 -3.62 -1.36 -8.31
CA PHE A 28 -4.41 -2.53 -8.72
C PHE A 28 -4.63 -2.61 -10.23
N SER A 29 -4.50 -1.50 -10.96
CA SER A 29 -4.71 -1.45 -12.41
C SER A 29 -3.75 -2.35 -13.21
N VAL A 30 -2.62 -2.73 -12.59
CA VAL A 30 -1.64 -3.63 -13.20
C VAL A 30 -2.16 -5.06 -13.34
N VAL A 31 -3.08 -5.49 -12.47
CA VAL A 31 -3.59 -6.87 -12.45
C VAL A 31 -4.20 -7.27 -13.79
N THR A 32 -5.00 -6.39 -14.40
CA THR A 32 -5.63 -6.65 -15.71
C THR A 32 -4.63 -6.62 -16.86
N LYS A 33 -3.44 -6.06 -16.65
CA LYS A 33 -2.39 -5.93 -17.68
C LYS A 33 -1.39 -7.09 -17.63
N THR A 34 -1.14 -7.67 -16.45
CA THR A 34 -0.13 -8.71 -16.27
C THR A 34 -0.71 -10.12 -16.17
N GLY A 35 -2.00 -10.25 -15.85
CA GLY A 35 -2.61 -11.56 -15.61
C GLY A 35 -2.12 -12.25 -14.34
N GLY A 36 -1.63 -11.48 -13.35
CA GLY A 36 -1.09 -12.06 -12.12
C GLY A 36 -2.13 -12.84 -11.29
N ASP A 37 -1.72 -14.00 -10.79
CA ASP A 37 -2.52 -14.93 -9.97
C ASP A 37 -2.49 -14.63 -8.46
N PHE A 38 -1.65 -13.68 -8.06
CA PHE A 38 -1.50 -13.26 -6.68
C PHE A 38 -1.59 -11.74 -6.53
N LEU A 39 -2.31 -11.30 -5.49
CA LEU A 39 -2.41 -9.91 -5.08
C LEU A 39 -1.97 -9.79 -3.62
N PHE A 40 -1.03 -8.88 -3.37
CA PHE A 40 -0.52 -8.59 -2.03
C PHE A 40 -0.80 -7.14 -1.67
N VAL A 41 -1.41 -6.92 -0.50
CA VAL A 41 -1.63 -5.58 0.05
C VAL A 41 -0.56 -5.31 1.10
N LYS A 42 0.35 -4.39 0.76
CA LYS A 42 1.25 -3.75 1.72
C LYS A 42 0.62 -2.42 2.17
N SER A 43 0.14 -2.28 3.39
CA SER A 43 0.11 -3.21 4.53
C SER A 43 -1.23 -3.08 5.25
N PHE A 44 -1.51 -3.91 6.27
CA PHE A 44 -2.66 -3.62 7.14
C PHE A 44 -2.39 -2.36 7.97
N ASN A 45 -1.30 -2.32 8.74
CA ASN A 45 -1.07 -1.31 9.78
C ASN A 45 0.39 -0.85 9.95
N GLU A 46 1.17 -0.73 8.87
CA GLU A 46 2.52 -0.14 8.97
C GLU A 46 2.45 1.39 8.96
N TRP A 47 2.07 1.94 10.11
CA TRP A 47 1.85 3.37 10.32
C TRP A 47 3.12 4.22 10.15
N ILE A 48 4.30 3.69 10.49
CA ILE A 48 5.56 4.43 10.36
C ILE A 48 5.90 4.68 8.89
N GLU A 49 5.61 3.73 8.01
CA GLU A 49 5.79 3.89 6.56
C GLU A 49 4.61 4.60 5.88
N GLY A 50 3.50 4.83 6.59
CA GLY A 50 2.29 5.46 6.04
C GLY A 50 1.58 4.60 4.99
N THR A 51 1.71 3.26 5.06
CA THR A 51 1.13 2.31 4.08
C THR A 51 -0.11 1.57 4.59
N GLU A 52 -0.63 1.96 5.75
CA GLU A 52 -1.75 1.33 6.41
C GLU A 52 -3.07 1.49 5.65
N ILE A 53 -3.87 0.41 5.65
CA ILE A 53 -5.29 0.41 5.28
C ILE A 53 -6.21 0.34 6.51
N GLU A 54 -5.64 0.11 7.70
CA GLU A 54 -6.35 0.12 8.99
C GLU A 54 -7.12 1.43 9.16
N PRO A 55 -8.40 1.37 9.60
CA PRO A 55 -9.16 2.57 9.90
C PRO A 55 -8.46 3.50 10.87
N GLY A 56 -8.45 4.80 10.54
CA GLY A 56 -7.79 5.81 11.35
C GLY A 56 -8.44 7.18 11.24
N ARG A 57 -7.93 8.14 12.00
CA ARG A 57 -8.50 9.50 12.06
C ARG A 57 -8.52 10.20 10.70
N SER A 58 -7.47 10.05 9.89
CA SER A 58 -7.29 10.83 8.66
C SER A 58 -8.19 10.36 7.51
N TYR A 59 -8.49 9.06 7.45
CA TYR A 59 -9.14 8.45 6.28
C TYR A 59 -10.35 7.58 6.62
N GLY A 60 -10.67 7.38 7.90
CA GLY A 60 -11.72 6.47 8.35
C GLY A 60 -11.56 5.09 7.72
N ASP A 61 -12.65 4.52 7.24
CA ASP A 61 -12.68 3.18 6.64
C ASP A 61 -12.39 3.18 5.13
N LEU A 62 -11.99 4.32 4.54
CA LEU A 62 -11.85 4.48 3.10
C LEU A 62 -11.00 3.36 2.48
N TYR A 63 -9.82 3.11 3.04
CA TYR A 63 -8.88 2.15 2.47
C TYR A 63 -9.33 0.70 2.64
N LEU A 64 -9.96 0.36 3.78
CA LEU A 64 -10.53 -0.96 3.98
C LEU A 64 -11.67 -1.23 2.97
N ASN A 65 -12.53 -0.23 2.72
CA ASN A 65 -13.59 -0.31 1.72
C ASN A 65 -13.04 -0.45 0.30
N LEU A 66 -11.99 0.30 -0.05
CA LEU A 66 -11.29 0.17 -1.33
C LEU A 66 -10.69 -1.22 -1.51
N THR A 67 -10.04 -1.76 -0.47
CA THR A 67 -9.48 -3.12 -0.52
C THR A 67 -10.58 -4.16 -0.77
N CYS A 68 -11.75 -4.01 -0.15
CA CYS A 68 -12.90 -4.86 -0.41
C CYS A 68 -13.39 -4.76 -1.86
N GLU A 69 -13.61 -3.55 -2.36
CA GLU A 69 -14.04 -3.27 -3.74
C GLU A 69 -13.08 -3.90 -4.76
N LEU A 70 -11.79 -3.59 -4.64
CA LEU A 70 -10.76 -4.02 -5.57
C LEU A 70 -10.45 -5.52 -5.44
N GLY A 71 -10.51 -6.07 -4.23
CA GLY A 71 -10.38 -7.50 -3.97
C GLY A 71 -11.53 -8.31 -4.58
N ASN A 72 -12.76 -7.80 -4.53
CA ASN A 72 -13.90 -8.41 -5.23
C ASN A 72 -13.69 -8.37 -6.75
N ARG A 73 -13.25 -7.24 -7.29
CA ARG A 73 -12.93 -7.12 -8.72
C ARG A 73 -11.80 -8.08 -9.14
N TYR A 74 -10.80 -8.26 -8.29
CA TYR A 74 -9.73 -9.24 -8.49
C TYR A 74 -10.23 -10.69 -8.47
N ARG A 75 -11.26 -11.02 -7.68
CA ARG A 75 -11.81 -12.39 -7.68
C ARG A 75 -12.71 -12.70 -8.88
N GLY A 76 -13.35 -11.67 -9.45
CA GLY A 76 -14.29 -11.83 -10.56
C GLY A 76 -13.67 -11.73 -11.96
N LYS A 77 -12.35 -11.61 -12.07
CA LYS A 77 -11.63 -11.66 -13.36
C LYS A 77 -11.39 -13.10 -13.82
#